data_AF-A0A942BEP0-F1
#
_entry.id   AF-A0A942BEP0-F1
#
_cell.length_a   1.000
_cell.length_b   1.000
_cell.length_c   1.000
_cell.angle_alpha   90.00
_cell.angle_beta   90.00
_cell.angle_gamma   90.00
#
_symmetry.space_group_name_H-M   'P 1'
#
loop_
_entity.id
_entity.type
_entity.pdbx_description
1 polymer ?
#
loop_
_entity_poly.entity_id
_entity_poly.type
_entity_poly.pdbx_seq_one_letter_code
_entity_poly.pdbx_strand_id
1 'polypeptide(L)'
;MRRFLPFLFLVLVGCNSHPQEPSATSAPPAGSQPAASSGKTDLATPYEALRSSNLQFSQAMDAIEEAMKEAKDLGAKASKKEIKQAFSDAVDQMDSSAASIEDYDVDPPTEEEFKKTAATWDTARKKRCDDCNDALTDAREAMGMLDDLASSLPPSMQNPLEDVTGHLEEAIEALKGALATLGGVDEGDNEADDKGAKP
;
A
#
# COMPACT_ATOMS: atom_id res chain seq x y z
N MET A 1 -33.92 3.40 44.55
CA MET A 1 -34.02 1.95 44.86
C MET A 1 -33.04 1.25 43.93
N ARG A 2 -31.82 0.83 44.30
CA ARG A 2 -31.39 -0.32 45.14
C ARG A 2 -31.92 -1.71 44.72
N ARG A 3 -31.22 -2.37 43.77
CA ARG A 3 -30.88 -3.82 43.58
C ARG A 3 -29.77 -3.86 42.50
N PHE A 4 -28.54 -4.40 42.59
CA PHE A 4 -27.75 -5.10 43.62
C PHE A 4 -27.81 -6.65 43.70
N LEU A 5 -26.62 -7.28 43.55
CA LEU A 5 -26.19 -8.70 43.71
C LEU A 5 -26.63 -9.74 42.64
N PRO A 6 -25.83 -10.82 42.38
CA PRO A 6 -24.35 -10.86 42.34
C PRO A 6 -23.71 -11.80 41.29
N PHE A 7 -22.36 -11.77 41.28
CA PHE A 7 -21.40 -12.74 40.72
C PHE A 7 -21.75 -14.24 40.89
N LEU A 8 -21.24 -15.05 39.96
CA LEU A 8 -20.68 -16.36 40.29
C LEU A 8 -19.28 -16.51 39.64
N PHE A 9 -18.27 -16.75 40.47
CA PHE A 9 -16.89 -17.05 40.08
C PHE A 9 -16.71 -18.58 40.13
N LEU A 10 -16.02 -19.18 39.16
CA LEU A 10 -15.52 -20.56 39.32
C LEU A 10 -14.05 -20.63 38.85
N VAL A 11 -13.15 -20.73 39.81
CA VAL A 11 -11.72 -20.92 39.61
C VAL A 11 -11.37 -22.33 40.06
N LEU A 12 -10.73 -23.12 39.20
CA LEU A 12 -10.13 -24.40 39.56
C LEU A 12 -8.61 -24.26 39.56
N VAL A 13 -8.04 -24.16 40.75
CA VAL A 13 -6.59 -24.29 41.00
C VAL A 13 -6.27 -25.76 41.23
N GLY A 14 -5.27 -26.27 40.53
CA GLY A 14 -4.67 -27.59 40.77
C GLY A 14 -3.15 -27.51 40.69
N CYS A 15 -2.48 -27.44 41.85
CA CYS A 15 -1.03 -27.63 41.98
C CYS A 15 -0.66 -29.13 41.75
N ASN A 16 0.59 -29.59 41.62
CA ASN A 16 1.80 -29.17 42.31
C ASN A 16 3.07 -29.91 41.80
N SER A 17 4.25 -29.25 41.77
CA SER A 17 5.62 -29.79 42.09
C SER A 17 6.25 -30.93 41.24
N HIS A 18 7.59 -31.06 41.06
CA HIS A 18 8.81 -30.26 41.38
C HIS A 18 9.98 -30.66 40.39
N PRO A 19 11.29 -30.35 40.55
CA PRO A 19 12.10 -29.67 39.51
C PRO A 19 13.20 -30.53 38.86
N GLN A 20 13.84 -30.01 37.80
CA GLN A 20 15.25 -30.33 37.51
C GLN A 20 15.97 -29.27 36.66
N GLU A 21 17.14 -28.84 37.15
CA GLU A 21 18.21 -28.11 36.48
C GLU A 21 19.55 -28.76 36.91
N PRO A 22 20.71 -28.48 36.28
CA PRO A 22 20.95 -27.95 34.94
C PRO A 22 21.95 -28.80 34.13
N SER A 23 22.07 -28.61 32.80
CA SER A 23 23.36 -28.57 32.07
C SER A 23 23.24 -28.53 30.54
N ALA A 24 24.26 -27.93 29.91
CA ALA A 24 24.72 -28.12 28.53
C ALA A 24 23.86 -27.55 27.38
N THR A 25 24.23 -26.33 26.98
CA THR A 25 24.54 -25.94 25.59
C THR A 25 23.82 -26.70 24.47
N SER A 26 22.82 -26.06 23.87
CA SER A 26 22.46 -26.22 22.47
C SER A 26 22.02 -24.86 21.93
N ALA A 27 22.45 -24.52 20.72
CA ALA A 27 22.19 -23.20 20.12
C ALA A 27 20.68 -22.95 19.96
N PRO A 28 20.23 -21.67 19.96
CA PRO A 28 18.87 -21.38 19.56
C PRO A 28 18.64 -21.92 18.14
N PRO A 29 17.53 -22.64 17.87
CA PRO A 29 17.19 -22.96 16.49
C PRO A 29 17.03 -21.64 15.75
N ALA A 30 17.79 -21.48 14.66
CA ALA A 30 17.71 -20.30 13.82
C ALA A 30 16.24 -20.08 13.44
N GLY A 31 15.72 -18.90 13.74
CA GLY A 31 14.36 -18.55 13.31
C GLY A 31 14.30 -18.71 11.81
N SER A 32 13.40 -19.57 11.34
CA SER A 32 13.08 -19.67 9.92
C SER A 32 12.53 -18.32 9.49
N GLN A 33 13.40 -17.47 8.93
CA GLN A 33 12.95 -16.34 8.14
C GLN A 33 11.97 -16.91 7.11
N PRO A 34 10.76 -16.35 6.95
CA PRO A 34 9.99 -16.61 5.74
C PRO A 34 10.91 -16.20 4.59
N ALA A 35 11.31 -17.18 3.79
CA ALA A 35 12.16 -16.91 2.64
C ALA A 35 11.44 -15.89 1.76
N ALA A 36 12.17 -14.88 1.28
CA ALA A 36 11.71 -14.00 0.22
C ALA A 36 11.48 -14.86 -1.02
N SER A 37 10.27 -15.41 -1.14
CA SER A 37 9.83 -16.13 -2.32
C SER A 37 9.71 -15.10 -3.43
N SER A 38 10.48 -15.28 -4.51
CA SER A 38 10.26 -14.59 -5.77
C SER A 38 8.90 -15.06 -6.31
N GLY A 39 7.85 -14.40 -5.81
CA GLY A 39 6.49 -14.87 -5.86
C GLY A 39 5.89 -14.76 -7.26
N LYS A 40 5.89 -15.88 -7.99
CA LYS A 40 4.68 -16.17 -8.76
C LYS A 40 3.57 -16.37 -7.74
N THR A 41 2.73 -15.36 -7.57
CA THR A 41 1.52 -15.45 -6.75
C THR A 41 0.73 -16.64 -7.27
N ASP A 42 0.61 -17.70 -6.47
CA ASP A 42 -0.39 -18.74 -6.73
C ASP A 42 -1.72 -18.00 -6.84
N LEU A 43 -2.31 -17.98 -8.05
CA LEU A 43 -3.43 -17.10 -8.35
C LEU A 43 -4.56 -17.42 -7.37
N ALA A 44 -4.77 -16.49 -6.44
CA ALA A 44 -5.90 -16.52 -5.54
C ALA A 44 -7.18 -16.63 -6.38
N THR A 45 -8.24 -17.22 -5.84
CA THR A 45 -9.48 -17.34 -6.61
C THR A 45 -9.90 -15.94 -7.10
N PRO A 46 -10.56 -15.81 -8.27
CA PRO A 46 -11.00 -14.52 -8.80
C PRO A 46 -11.66 -13.57 -7.79
N TYR A 47 -12.38 -14.14 -6.81
CA TYR A 47 -12.99 -13.44 -5.69
C TYR A 47 -11.98 -12.95 -4.63
N GLU A 48 -11.01 -13.79 -4.24
CA GLU A 48 -9.95 -13.41 -3.30
C GLU A 48 -9.01 -12.36 -3.91
N ALA A 49 -8.67 -12.50 -5.20
CA ALA A 49 -7.90 -11.52 -5.96
C ALA A 49 -8.61 -10.16 -5.99
N LEU A 50 -9.92 -10.14 -6.30
CA LEU A 50 -10.75 -8.94 -6.20
C LEU A 50 -10.68 -8.30 -4.81
N ARG A 51 -11.01 -9.07 -3.76
CA ARG A 51 -11.04 -8.58 -2.37
C ARG A 51 -9.68 -8.03 -1.93
N SER A 52 -8.59 -8.72 -2.26
CA SER A 52 -7.24 -8.30 -1.89
C SER A 52 -6.78 -7.08 -2.71
N SER A 53 -7.21 -6.93 -3.97
CA SER A 53 -6.94 -5.71 -4.75
C SER A 53 -7.66 -4.49 -4.17
N ASN A 54 -8.94 -4.59 -3.78
CA ASN A 54 -9.68 -3.48 -3.14
C ASN A 54 -9.00 -3.01 -1.84
N LEU A 55 -8.51 -3.93 -0.99
CA LEU A 55 -7.78 -3.54 0.23
C LEU A 55 -6.50 -2.75 -0.08
N GLN A 56 -5.80 -3.11 -1.15
CA GLN A 56 -4.56 -2.43 -1.57
C GLN A 56 -4.86 -1.09 -2.26
N PHE A 57 -5.96 -0.96 -3.02
CA PHE A 57 -6.43 0.34 -3.52
C PHE A 57 -6.82 1.28 -2.38
N SER A 58 -7.51 0.78 -1.35
CA SER A 58 -7.85 1.55 -0.15
C SER A 58 -6.59 2.06 0.59
N GLN A 59 -5.58 1.19 0.74
CA GLN A 59 -4.28 1.58 1.31
C GLN A 59 -3.53 2.60 0.44
N ALA A 60 -3.62 2.50 -0.88
CA ALA A 60 -3.04 3.48 -1.80
C ALA A 60 -3.75 4.83 -1.68
N MET A 61 -5.09 4.86 -1.60
CA MET A 61 -5.87 6.08 -1.40
C MET A 61 -5.53 6.78 -0.08
N ASP A 62 -5.54 6.05 1.05
CA ASP A 62 -5.14 6.58 2.38
C ASP A 62 -3.75 7.26 2.31
N ALA A 63 -2.78 6.60 1.66
CA ALA A 63 -1.41 7.09 1.54
C ALA A 63 -1.29 8.30 0.57
N ILE A 64 -2.02 8.30 -0.55
CA ILE A 64 -2.07 9.44 -1.49
C ILE A 64 -2.75 10.66 -0.82
N GLU A 65 -3.80 10.47 -0.04
CA GLU A 65 -4.47 11.55 0.69
C GLU A 65 -3.54 12.23 1.73
N GLU A 66 -2.78 11.44 2.49
CA GLU A 66 -1.80 11.97 3.44
C GLU A 66 -0.62 12.66 2.73
N ALA A 67 -0.06 12.06 1.66
CA ALA A 67 0.96 12.70 0.82
C ALA A 67 0.49 14.05 0.26
N MET A 68 -0.72 14.11 -0.31
CA MET A 68 -1.32 15.34 -0.81
C MET A 68 -1.48 16.41 0.28
N LYS A 69 -1.95 16.01 1.47
CA LYS A 69 -2.22 16.89 2.60
C LYS A 69 -0.92 17.54 3.11
N GLU A 70 0.16 16.77 3.21
CA GLU A 70 1.47 17.27 3.62
C GLU A 70 2.15 18.11 2.52
N ALA A 71 2.06 17.69 1.25
CA ALA A 71 2.54 18.48 0.11
C ALA A 71 1.85 19.85 0.01
N LYS A 72 0.53 19.91 0.23
CA LYS A 72 -0.27 21.16 0.30
C LYS A 72 0.24 22.08 1.42
N ASP A 73 0.56 21.56 2.60
CA ASP A 73 1.10 22.33 3.73
C ASP A 73 2.55 22.83 3.47
N LEU A 74 3.40 22.03 2.83
CA LEU A 74 4.75 22.45 2.43
C LEU A 74 4.72 23.51 1.33
N GLY A 75 3.86 23.37 0.32
CA GLY A 75 3.62 24.40 -0.69
C GLY A 75 3.12 25.72 -0.06
N ALA A 76 2.28 25.64 0.97
CA ALA A 76 1.84 26.82 1.72
C ALA A 76 3.01 27.50 2.45
N LYS A 77 3.91 26.73 3.08
CA LYS A 77 5.09 27.20 3.83
C LYS A 77 6.24 27.73 2.95
N ALA A 78 6.36 27.28 1.70
CA ALA A 78 7.42 27.72 0.79
C ALA A 78 7.42 29.25 0.56
N SER A 79 8.59 29.83 0.32
CA SER A 79 8.76 31.28 0.10
C SER A 79 8.91 31.69 -1.36
N LYS A 80 9.45 30.80 -2.21
CA LYS A 80 9.62 31.01 -3.66
C LYS A 80 8.36 30.55 -4.41
N LYS A 81 7.92 31.32 -5.41
CA LYS A 81 6.70 30.99 -6.19
C LYS A 81 6.85 29.67 -6.95
N GLU A 82 8.05 29.42 -7.46
CA GLU A 82 8.42 28.27 -8.27
C GLU A 82 8.26 26.97 -7.46
N ILE A 83 8.69 26.98 -6.19
CA ILE A 83 8.50 25.85 -5.26
C ILE A 83 7.02 25.63 -4.95
N LYS A 84 6.22 26.71 -4.80
CA LYS A 84 4.76 26.58 -4.61
C LYS A 84 4.07 25.94 -5.80
N GLN A 85 4.49 26.32 -7.00
CA GLN A 85 3.91 25.79 -8.23
C GLN A 85 4.22 24.29 -8.35
N ALA A 86 5.48 23.89 -8.17
CA ALA A 86 5.87 22.48 -8.25
C ALA A 86 5.20 21.59 -7.18
N PHE A 87 4.97 22.09 -5.96
CA PHE A 87 4.13 21.37 -4.98
C PHE A 87 2.65 21.29 -5.40
N SER A 88 2.12 22.29 -6.12
CA SER A 88 0.78 22.23 -6.69
C SER A 88 0.71 21.22 -7.83
N ASP A 89 1.70 21.23 -8.73
CA ASP A 89 1.76 20.35 -9.90
C ASP A 89 1.88 18.87 -9.44
N ALA A 90 2.71 18.58 -8.44
CA ALA A 90 2.83 17.25 -7.83
C ALA A 90 1.53 16.82 -7.13
N VAL A 91 0.82 17.75 -6.48
CA VAL A 91 -0.48 17.50 -5.85
C VAL A 91 -1.57 17.21 -6.89
N ASP A 92 -1.61 17.95 -7.99
CA ASP A 92 -2.58 17.74 -9.06
C ASP A 92 -2.34 16.36 -9.72
N GLN A 93 -1.09 15.89 -9.80
CA GLN A 93 -0.75 14.55 -10.28
C GLN A 93 -1.11 13.44 -9.26
N MET A 94 -0.93 13.67 -7.96
CA MET A 94 -1.46 12.77 -6.91
C MET A 94 -2.99 12.65 -6.97
N ASP A 95 -3.70 13.77 -7.21
CA ASP A 95 -5.16 13.80 -7.35
C ASP A 95 -5.62 12.99 -8.58
N SER A 96 -4.88 13.07 -9.69
CA SER A 96 -5.09 12.23 -10.90
C SER A 96 -4.86 10.73 -10.63
N SER A 97 -3.82 10.40 -9.87
CA SER A 97 -3.54 9.02 -9.43
C SER A 97 -4.69 8.45 -8.57
N ALA A 98 -5.17 9.22 -7.60
CA ALA A 98 -6.32 8.85 -6.77
C ALA A 98 -7.62 8.71 -7.58
N ALA A 99 -7.91 9.67 -8.46
CA ALA A 99 -9.09 9.65 -9.32
C ALA A 99 -9.14 8.43 -10.27
N SER A 100 -7.97 7.90 -10.65
CA SER A 100 -7.89 6.69 -11.48
C SER A 100 -8.37 5.43 -10.74
N ILE A 101 -8.27 5.38 -9.40
CA ILE A 101 -8.67 4.21 -8.58
C ILE A 101 -9.89 4.45 -7.68
N GLU A 102 -10.52 5.63 -7.71
CA GLU A 102 -11.61 6.00 -6.78
C GLU A 102 -12.79 5.00 -6.80
N ASP A 103 -13.11 4.43 -7.98
CA ASP A 103 -14.15 3.41 -8.18
C ASP A 103 -13.87 2.08 -7.43
N TYR A 104 -12.67 1.92 -6.86
CA TYR A 104 -12.20 0.68 -6.23
C TYR A 104 -11.97 0.78 -4.72
N ASP A 105 -11.95 1.98 -4.15
CA ASP A 105 -12.03 2.20 -2.70
C ASP A 105 -13.47 2.05 -2.18
N VAL A 106 -14.01 0.86 -2.37
CA VAL A 106 -15.35 0.47 -1.92
C VAL A 106 -15.31 -0.92 -1.29
N ASP A 107 -16.28 -1.20 -0.43
CA ASP A 107 -16.47 -2.55 0.11
C ASP A 107 -16.51 -3.57 -1.04
N PRO A 108 -15.60 -4.58 -1.06
CA PRO A 108 -15.59 -5.58 -2.12
C PRO A 108 -16.90 -6.38 -2.09
N PRO A 109 -17.46 -6.73 -3.25
CA PRO A 109 -18.75 -7.43 -3.33
C PRO A 109 -18.69 -8.76 -2.58
N THR A 110 -19.83 -9.25 -2.07
CA THR A 110 -19.88 -10.56 -1.45
C THR A 110 -19.60 -11.68 -2.47
N GLU A 111 -19.19 -12.86 -1.98
CA GLU A 111 -18.96 -14.03 -2.86
C GLU A 111 -20.22 -14.42 -3.66
N GLU A 112 -21.42 -14.17 -3.13
CA GLU A 112 -22.68 -14.42 -3.84
C GLU A 112 -22.92 -13.40 -4.97
N GLU A 113 -22.58 -12.14 -4.76
CA GLU A 113 -22.65 -11.09 -5.79
C GLU A 113 -21.59 -11.31 -6.88
N PHE A 114 -20.37 -11.66 -6.48
CA PHE A 114 -19.30 -12.05 -7.39
C PHE A 114 -19.72 -13.23 -8.28
N LYS A 115 -20.38 -14.26 -7.74
CA LYS A 115 -20.89 -15.39 -8.54
C LYS A 115 -21.93 -14.99 -9.59
N LYS A 116 -22.67 -13.90 -9.37
CA LYS A 116 -23.64 -13.36 -10.34
C LYS A 116 -22.96 -12.59 -11.48
N THR A 117 -21.79 -12.01 -11.23
CA THR A 117 -21.02 -11.19 -12.20
C THR A 117 -19.75 -11.88 -12.73
N ALA A 118 -19.46 -13.11 -12.31
CA ALA A 118 -18.24 -13.84 -12.68
C ALA A 118 -18.00 -13.97 -14.20
N ALA A 119 -19.06 -13.97 -15.01
CA ALA A 119 -18.96 -13.99 -16.47
C ALA A 119 -18.33 -12.72 -17.07
N THR A 120 -18.41 -11.58 -16.37
CA THR A 120 -17.79 -10.29 -16.77
C THR A 120 -16.52 -9.98 -15.96
N TRP A 121 -16.07 -10.89 -15.08
CA TRP A 121 -14.94 -10.66 -14.21
C TRP A 121 -13.66 -10.29 -14.96
N ASP A 122 -13.27 -11.03 -16.00
CA ASP A 122 -12.01 -10.74 -16.71
C ASP A 122 -12.01 -9.37 -17.40
N THR A 123 -13.16 -8.85 -17.82
CA THR A 123 -13.30 -7.49 -18.35
C THR A 123 -13.12 -6.44 -17.25
N ALA A 124 -13.77 -6.62 -16.09
CA ALA A 124 -13.61 -5.71 -14.95
C ALA A 124 -12.18 -5.75 -14.38
N ARG A 125 -11.57 -6.95 -14.31
CA ARG A 125 -10.19 -7.18 -13.89
C ARG A 125 -9.20 -6.46 -14.81
N LYS A 126 -9.41 -6.52 -16.14
CA LYS A 126 -8.57 -5.79 -17.11
C LYS A 126 -8.66 -4.29 -16.92
N LYS A 127 -9.86 -3.71 -16.87
CA LYS A 127 -10.03 -2.27 -16.58
C LYS A 127 -9.30 -1.86 -15.30
N ARG A 128 -9.42 -2.65 -14.22
CA ARG A 128 -8.69 -2.42 -12.96
C ARG A 128 -7.18 -2.49 -13.08
N CYS A 129 -6.63 -3.30 -13.99
CA CYS A 129 -5.20 -3.30 -14.29
C CYS A 129 -4.81 -2.05 -15.08
N ASP A 130 -5.60 -1.68 -16.09
CA ASP A 130 -5.37 -0.50 -16.92
C ASP A 130 -5.38 0.78 -16.06
N ASP A 131 -6.45 1.00 -15.28
CA ASP A 131 -6.59 2.14 -14.37
C ASP A 131 -5.51 2.18 -13.27
N CYS A 132 -5.02 1.01 -12.83
CA CYS A 132 -3.94 0.92 -11.84
C CYS A 132 -2.56 1.26 -12.46
N ASN A 133 -2.37 0.99 -13.76
CA ASN A 133 -1.18 1.42 -14.50
C ASN A 133 -1.20 2.94 -14.74
N ASP A 134 -2.37 3.52 -15.03
CA ASP A 134 -2.56 4.98 -15.09
C ASP A 134 -2.21 5.61 -13.72
N ALA A 135 -2.78 5.08 -12.63
CA ALA A 135 -2.49 5.55 -11.27
C ALA A 135 -1.01 5.42 -10.88
N LEU A 136 -0.34 4.32 -11.25
CA LEU A 136 1.11 4.13 -11.04
C LEU A 136 1.96 5.12 -11.84
N THR A 137 1.54 5.46 -13.05
CA THR A 137 2.22 6.46 -13.88
C THR A 137 2.13 7.82 -13.21
N ASP A 138 0.93 8.23 -12.81
CA ASP A 138 0.69 9.52 -12.14
C ASP A 138 1.44 9.63 -10.80
N ALA A 139 1.41 8.59 -9.97
CA ALA A 139 2.14 8.57 -8.70
C ALA A 139 3.67 8.67 -8.91
N ARG A 140 4.22 8.02 -9.96
CA ARG A 140 5.64 8.13 -10.32
C ARG A 140 6.00 9.52 -10.86
N GLU A 141 5.14 10.15 -11.66
CA GLU A 141 5.34 11.51 -12.14
C GLU A 141 5.33 12.51 -10.97
N ALA A 142 4.38 12.37 -10.02
CA ALA A 142 4.37 13.15 -8.79
C ALA A 142 5.66 12.97 -7.97
N MET A 143 6.18 11.74 -7.84
CA MET A 143 7.44 11.45 -7.16
C MET A 143 8.62 12.18 -7.84
N GLY A 144 8.73 12.10 -9.16
CA GLY A 144 9.78 12.79 -9.91
C GLY A 144 9.77 14.31 -9.72
N MET A 145 8.58 14.92 -9.64
CA MET A 145 8.45 16.36 -9.34
C MET A 145 8.91 16.71 -7.91
N LEU A 146 8.67 15.82 -6.93
CA LEU A 146 9.14 16.00 -5.55
C LEU A 146 10.65 15.80 -5.40
N ASP A 147 11.23 14.81 -6.09
CA ASP A 147 12.67 14.55 -6.12
C ASP A 147 13.46 15.73 -6.69
N ASP A 148 12.99 16.31 -7.81
CA ASP A 148 13.57 17.52 -8.41
C ASP A 148 13.58 18.71 -7.42
N LEU A 149 12.58 18.79 -6.54
CA LEU A 149 12.49 19.82 -5.49
C LEU A 149 13.47 19.61 -4.33
N ALA A 150 13.84 18.38 -3.99
CA ALA A 150 14.63 18.07 -2.78
C ALA A 150 15.95 18.86 -2.69
N SER A 151 16.58 19.11 -3.83
CA SER A 151 17.82 19.90 -3.97
C SER A 151 17.62 21.42 -3.82
N SER A 152 16.39 21.91 -4.00
CA SER A 152 16.02 23.33 -4.05
C SER A 152 15.33 23.85 -2.78
N LEU A 153 14.92 22.94 -1.88
CA LEU A 153 14.31 23.25 -0.59
C LEU A 153 15.32 23.72 0.46
N PRO A 154 14.90 24.56 1.43
CA PRO A 154 15.71 24.81 2.62
C PRO A 154 15.76 23.56 3.52
N PRO A 155 16.84 23.35 4.31
CA PRO A 155 16.98 22.17 5.17
C PRO A 155 15.81 21.93 6.14
N SER A 156 15.11 22.98 6.57
CA SER A 156 13.92 22.89 7.43
C SER A 156 12.69 22.29 6.75
N MET A 157 12.74 22.03 5.44
CA MET A 157 11.67 21.40 4.66
C MET A 157 12.12 20.06 4.04
N GLN A 158 13.34 19.58 4.31
CA GLN A 158 13.83 18.31 3.76
C GLN A 158 13.17 17.12 4.44
N ASN A 159 13.23 16.99 5.77
CA ASN A 159 12.54 15.89 6.47
C ASN A 159 11.02 15.84 6.18
N PRO A 160 10.26 16.96 6.18
CA PRO A 160 8.87 16.91 5.76
C PRO A 160 8.65 16.52 4.28
N LEU A 161 9.60 16.79 3.39
CA LEU A 161 9.52 16.26 2.02
C LEU A 161 9.76 14.75 2.02
N GLU A 162 10.70 14.26 2.82
CA GLU A 162 10.94 12.81 3.01
C GLU A 162 9.66 12.10 3.50
N ASP A 163 8.90 12.73 4.40
CA ASP A 163 7.59 12.23 4.88
C ASP A 163 6.56 12.13 3.72
N VAL A 164 6.41 13.19 2.90
CA VAL A 164 5.54 13.19 1.69
C VAL A 164 5.95 12.09 0.70
N THR A 165 7.24 11.98 0.38
CA THR A 165 7.73 10.97 -0.56
C THR A 165 7.56 9.57 0.02
N GLY A 166 7.72 9.37 1.33
CA GLY A 166 7.49 8.09 1.99
C GLY A 166 6.05 7.60 1.84
N HIS A 167 5.07 8.48 2.05
CA HIS A 167 3.66 8.14 1.80
C HIS A 167 3.37 7.83 0.33
N LEU A 168 4.02 8.53 -0.60
CA LEU A 168 3.88 8.23 -2.03
C LEU A 168 4.57 6.91 -2.44
N GLU A 169 5.68 6.52 -1.79
CA GLU A 169 6.29 5.20 -1.93
C GLU A 169 5.35 4.09 -1.40
N GLU A 170 4.72 4.30 -0.24
CA GLU A 170 3.71 3.38 0.33
C GLU A 170 2.54 3.18 -0.64
N ALA A 171 2.04 4.26 -1.26
CA ALA A 171 1.00 4.20 -2.27
C ALA A 171 1.42 3.42 -3.52
N ILE A 172 2.62 3.67 -4.05
CA ILE A 172 3.16 2.98 -5.23
C ILE A 172 3.31 1.47 -4.97
N GLU A 173 3.80 1.07 -3.81
CA GLU A 173 3.92 -0.36 -3.47
C GLU A 173 2.56 -1.03 -3.25
N ALA A 174 1.58 -0.32 -2.67
CA ALA A 174 0.20 -0.80 -2.58
C ALA A 174 -0.45 -0.98 -3.97
N LEU A 175 -0.27 -0.02 -4.88
CA LEU A 175 -0.72 -0.11 -6.27
C LEU A 175 -0.08 -1.30 -7.01
N LYS A 176 1.24 -1.47 -6.93
CA LYS A 176 1.95 -2.64 -7.50
C LYS A 176 1.41 -3.96 -6.95
N GLY A 177 1.15 -4.01 -5.64
CA GLY A 177 0.55 -5.17 -4.99
C GLY A 177 -0.86 -5.48 -5.51
N ALA A 178 -1.71 -4.45 -5.69
CA ALA A 178 -3.04 -4.58 -6.29
C ALA A 178 -2.95 -5.10 -7.73
N LEU A 179 -2.06 -4.53 -8.56
CA LEU A 179 -1.83 -4.93 -9.94
C LEU A 179 -1.36 -6.39 -10.06
N ALA A 180 -0.36 -6.79 -9.26
CA ALA A 180 0.14 -8.16 -9.22
C ALA A 180 -0.93 -9.15 -8.74
N THR A 181 -1.76 -8.74 -7.77
CA THR A 181 -2.91 -9.52 -7.28
C THR A 181 -3.95 -9.76 -8.38
N LEU A 182 -4.19 -8.76 -9.23
CA LEU A 182 -5.08 -8.84 -10.39
C LEU A 182 -4.47 -9.62 -11.58
N GLY A 183 -3.21 -10.02 -11.50
CA GLY A 183 -2.47 -10.65 -12.60
C GLY A 183 -2.15 -9.68 -13.75
N GLY A 184 -2.02 -8.38 -13.45
CA GLY A 184 -1.48 -7.37 -14.35
C GLY A 184 0.06 -7.38 -14.36
N VAL A 185 0.64 -6.50 -15.17
CA VAL A 185 2.08 -6.25 -15.25
C VAL A 185 2.28 -4.74 -15.23
N ASP A 186 3.25 -4.29 -14.43
CA ASP A 186 3.62 -2.88 -14.31
C ASP A 186 4.29 -2.42 -15.61
N GLU A 187 3.71 -1.42 -16.29
CA GLU A 187 4.21 -0.96 -17.58
C GLU A 187 5.45 -0.05 -17.44
N GLY A 188 5.60 0.66 -16.32
CA GLY A 188 6.72 1.58 -16.08
C GLY A 188 8.06 0.86 -15.84
N ASP A 189 8.04 -0.32 -15.22
CA ASP A 189 9.27 -1.07 -14.92
C ASP A 189 9.87 -1.77 -16.17
N ASN A 190 9.09 -1.95 -17.25
CA ASN A 190 9.53 -2.66 -18.46
C ASN A 190 10.42 -1.81 -19.40
N GLU A 191 10.42 -0.47 -19.30
CA GLU A 191 11.27 0.39 -20.15
C GLU A 191 12.77 0.35 -19.81
N ALA A 192 13.14 -0.26 -18.67
CA ALA A 192 14.54 -0.37 -18.24
C ALA A 192 15.35 -1.36 -19.09
N ASP A 193 14.73 -2.45 -19.58
CA ASP A 193 15.43 -3.58 -20.19
C ASP A 193 15.57 -3.51 -21.73
N ASP A 194 14.72 -2.76 -22.45
CA ASP A 194 14.76 -2.72 -23.93
C ASP A 194 15.91 -1.86 -24.51
N LYS A 195 16.61 -1.08 -23.67
CA LYS A 195 17.75 -0.25 -24.12
C LYS A 195 19.01 -1.07 -24.47
N GLY A 196 18.98 -2.39 -24.32
CA GLY A 196 20.12 -3.30 -24.56
C GLY A 196 20.24 -3.89 -25.98
N ALA A 197 19.19 -3.88 -26.82
CA ALA A 197 19.16 -4.63 -28.07
C ALA A 197 19.31 -3.76 -29.34
N LYS A 198 20.56 -3.38 -29.67
CA LYS A 198 20.92 -2.99 -31.05
C LYS A 198 21.69 -4.11 -31.76
N PRO A 199 21.42 -4.36 -33.06
CA PRO A 199 22.14 -5.35 -33.87
C PRO A 199 23.57 -4.90 -34.24
#